data_AF-A0A2I3HHE6-F1
#
_entry.id   AF-A0A2I3HHE6-F1
#
_cell.length_a   1.000
_cell.length_b   1.000
_cell.length_c   1.000
_cell.angle_alpha   90.00
_cell.angle_beta   90.00
_cell.angle_gamma   90.00
#
_symmetry.space_group_name_H-M   'P 1'
#
loop_
_entity.id
_entity.type
_entity.pdbx_description
1 polymer ?
#
loop_
_entity_poly.entity_id
_entity_poly.type
_entity_poly.pdbx_seq_one_letter_code
_entity_poly.pdbx_strand_id
1 'polypeptide(L)'
;MENMLLWLIFFTPGWTLIDGSEMERDFMWHLRKVPRIVSERTFHLTSPAFEADAKMMVNTACGIECQKELPTPSLSELEDYLSYETVFENGTRTLTRVKVQDLVLEPTQNITAKGVSVRRKRQVYGTDSRFSILDKRFLTNFPFSTAVKLSTGCSGILLSPQHVLTAAHCVHDGKDYVKGSKKLRVGLLKMRNKSGGKKRRGSKRSRREASGGDPREGTREHLQERAKGGRSRKQAGRGQRLAEGRPSFQWTRVKNTHIPKGWARGGLGDAALEYDYALLELKRAHKKKYMELGISPAIRKMPGGMIHFSGFDNDRADQLVYRFCSVSDESSDLLYQYCDAESGSTGSGVYLRLKDPDKKNWKRKIIAVYSGHQWVDVHGVQKDYNVAVRITPLKYAQICLWIHGNDANCAYG
;
A
#
# COMPACT_ATOMS: atom_id res chain seq x y z
N MET A 1 83.56 10.18 -29.03
CA MET A 1 83.43 8.88 -28.32
C MET A 1 82.34 9.07 -27.28
N GLU A 2 81.28 8.26 -27.21
CA GLU A 2 80.91 7.15 -28.10
C GLU A 2 79.39 6.92 -28.06
N ASN A 3 78.87 6.13 -29.01
CA ASN A 3 77.45 5.78 -29.04
C ASN A 3 77.10 4.74 -27.96
N MET A 4 75.91 4.84 -27.37
CA MET A 4 75.11 3.63 -27.23
C MET A 4 73.61 3.93 -27.35
N LEU A 5 73.00 3.30 -28.36
CA LEU A 5 71.56 3.33 -28.62
C LEU A 5 70.91 2.20 -27.80
N LEU A 6 69.85 2.47 -27.05
CA LEU A 6 69.06 1.42 -26.41
C LEU A 6 67.55 1.70 -26.51
N TRP A 7 66.80 0.63 -26.71
CA TRP A 7 65.49 0.63 -27.38
C TRP A 7 64.29 1.01 -26.50
N LEU A 8 63.22 1.44 -27.18
CA LEU A 8 61.87 1.60 -26.65
C LEU A 8 61.28 0.26 -26.18
N ILE A 9 60.80 0.20 -24.93
CA ILE A 9 59.62 -0.61 -24.57
C ILE A 9 58.73 0.23 -23.64
N PHE A 10 57.71 0.88 -24.20
CA PHE A 10 56.62 1.44 -23.40
C PHE A 10 55.68 0.31 -22.96
N PHE A 11 55.96 -0.30 -21.81
CA PHE A 11 54.95 -1.07 -21.09
C PHE A 11 53.89 -0.11 -20.54
N THR A 12 52.76 0.02 -21.26
CA THR A 12 51.55 0.58 -20.69
C THR A 12 50.87 -0.50 -19.82
N PRO A 13 50.80 -0.34 -18.48
CA PRO A 13 49.93 -1.20 -17.69
C PRO A 13 48.49 -0.83 -18.05
N GLY A 14 47.83 -1.69 -18.83
CA GLY A 14 46.43 -1.48 -19.21
C GLY A 14 45.55 -1.47 -17.96
N TRP A 15 45.08 -0.29 -17.55
CA TRP A 15 44.06 -0.16 -16.51
C TRP A 15 42.76 -0.80 -16.99
N THR A 16 42.56 -2.06 -16.61
CA THR A 16 41.33 -2.80 -16.85
C THR A 16 40.21 -2.22 -16.00
N LEU A 17 39.23 -1.59 -16.68
CA LEU A 17 38.03 -1.01 -16.07
C LEU A 17 37.06 -2.12 -15.59
N ILE A 18 37.44 -2.82 -14.52
CA ILE A 18 36.66 -3.95 -13.95
C ILE A 18 35.47 -3.44 -13.12
N ASP A 19 35.67 -2.33 -12.39
CA ASP A 19 34.74 -1.73 -11.42
C ASP A 19 33.36 -1.35 -12.01
N GLY A 20 33.30 -1.03 -13.31
CA GLY A 20 32.05 -0.72 -13.98
C GLY A 20 31.08 -1.90 -14.11
N SER A 21 31.57 -3.15 -14.06
CA SER A 21 30.75 -4.33 -14.37
C SER A 21 30.01 -4.94 -13.17
N GLU A 22 30.50 -4.74 -11.94
CA GLU A 22 29.75 -5.10 -10.72
C GLU A 22 28.68 -4.05 -10.42
N MET A 23 29.02 -2.77 -10.51
CA MET A 23 28.10 -1.68 -10.20
C MET A 23 26.86 -1.66 -11.11
N GLU A 24 26.97 -2.06 -12.39
CA GLU A 24 25.79 -2.18 -13.26
C GLU A 24 24.92 -3.42 -12.93
N ARG A 25 25.49 -4.50 -12.37
CA ARG A 25 24.74 -5.70 -11.95
C ARG A 25 23.92 -5.45 -10.70
N ASP A 26 24.42 -4.64 -9.77
CA ASP A 26 23.77 -4.38 -8.48
C ASP A 26 22.47 -3.57 -8.56
N PHE A 27 22.21 -2.90 -9.68
CA PHE A 27 20.96 -2.18 -9.94
C PHE A 27 20.00 -2.91 -10.89
N MET A 28 20.11 -4.24 -10.95
CA MET A 28 19.23 -5.13 -11.71
C MET A 28 18.28 -5.93 -10.81
N TRP A 29 17.11 -6.30 -11.32
CA TRP A 29 16.23 -7.28 -10.67
C TRP A 29 16.86 -8.68 -10.77
N HIS A 30 17.52 -9.13 -9.72
CA HIS A 30 17.98 -10.52 -9.61
C HIS A 30 16.78 -11.46 -9.43
N LEU A 31 16.55 -12.35 -10.40
CA LEU A 31 15.58 -13.43 -10.26
C LEU A 31 16.13 -14.45 -9.23
N ARG A 32 15.39 -14.71 -8.16
CA ARG A 32 15.78 -15.69 -7.13
C ARG A 32 14.84 -16.90 -7.13
N LYS A 33 15.34 -18.11 -6.85
CA LYS A 33 14.48 -19.24 -6.49
C LYS A 33 13.77 -18.90 -5.17
N VAL A 34 12.49 -19.20 -5.10
CA VAL A 34 11.61 -18.90 -3.96
C VAL A 34 11.19 -20.23 -3.29
N PRO A 35 11.18 -20.32 -1.94
CA PRO A 35 10.67 -21.50 -1.24
C PRO A 35 9.17 -21.67 -1.48
N ARG A 36 8.70 -22.90 -1.60
CA ARG A 36 7.30 -23.21 -1.90
C ARG A 36 6.50 -23.30 -0.62
N ILE A 37 5.36 -22.61 -0.56
CA ILE A 37 4.42 -22.70 0.56
C ILE A 37 3.18 -23.42 0.05
N VAL A 38 2.87 -24.56 0.68
CA VAL A 38 1.79 -25.46 0.26
C VAL A 38 0.75 -25.55 1.38
N SER A 39 -0.52 -25.35 1.05
CA SER A 39 -1.63 -25.49 2.02
C SER A 39 -1.83 -26.96 2.40
N GLU A 40 -1.68 -27.26 3.69
CA GLU A 40 -1.75 -28.63 4.23
C GLU A 40 -3.20 -29.02 4.59
N ARG A 41 -3.83 -28.22 5.46
CA ARG A 41 -5.21 -28.42 5.95
C ARG A 41 -5.86 -27.08 6.29
N THR A 42 -7.17 -26.96 6.03
CA THR A 42 -7.96 -25.79 6.40
C THR A 42 -9.02 -26.18 7.42
N PHE A 43 -9.11 -25.39 8.50
CA PHE A 43 -10.02 -25.60 9.62
C PHE A 43 -10.97 -24.41 9.73
N HIS A 44 -12.24 -24.65 10.06
CA HIS A 44 -13.15 -23.55 10.43
C HIS A 44 -12.82 -23.01 11.82
N LEU A 45 -12.87 -21.69 11.96
CA LEU A 45 -12.78 -20.99 13.24
C LEU A 45 -14.11 -20.31 13.56
N THR A 46 -14.34 -20.01 14.84
CA THR A 46 -15.41 -19.11 15.28
C THR A 46 -15.33 -17.79 14.51
N SER A 47 -16.45 -17.34 13.97
CA SER A 47 -16.53 -16.07 13.25
C SER A 47 -16.06 -14.90 14.14
N PRO A 48 -15.30 -13.93 13.60
CA PRO A 48 -14.85 -12.76 14.34
C PRO A 48 -16.02 -11.85 14.70
N ALA A 49 -15.86 -11.11 15.81
CA ALA A 49 -16.87 -10.16 16.29
C ALA A 49 -16.91 -8.90 15.40
N PHE A 50 -15.73 -8.50 14.88
CA PHE A 50 -15.48 -7.24 14.19
C PHE A 50 -15.58 -6.03 15.13
N GLU A 51 -15.09 -6.18 16.36
CA GLU A 51 -15.22 -5.20 17.44
C GLU A 51 -13.89 -4.53 17.82
N ALA A 52 -12.75 -5.03 17.34
CA ALA A 52 -11.45 -4.40 17.58
C ALA A 52 -11.35 -2.98 17.00
N ASP A 53 -10.62 -2.09 17.66
CA ASP A 53 -10.30 -0.77 17.12
C ASP A 53 -9.02 -0.82 16.28
N ALA A 54 -8.95 0.00 15.24
CA ALA A 54 -7.77 0.11 14.38
C ALA A 54 -6.64 0.84 15.11
N LYS A 55 -5.88 0.11 15.93
CA LYS A 55 -4.66 0.60 16.57
C LYS A 55 -3.66 1.01 15.49
N MET A 56 -3.45 2.31 15.33
CA MET A 56 -2.50 2.88 14.35
C MET A 56 -1.06 2.96 14.89
N MET A 57 -0.79 2.23 15.97
CA MET A 57 0.49 2.11 16.65
C MET A 57 0.58 0.69 17.19
N VAL A 58 1.70 0.01 16.96
CA VAL A 58 1.95 -1.33 17.50
C VAL A 58 2.72 -1.14 18.81
N ASN A 59 2.38 -1.91 19.84
CA ASN A 59 3.08 -1.81 21.12
C ASN A 59 4.56 -2.19 20.95
N THR A 60 5.44 -1.41 21.59
CA THR A 60 6.87 -1.67 21.82
C THR A 60 7.55 -2.58 20.80
N ALA A 61 7.86 -2.05 19.62
CA ALA A 61 8.56 -2.79 18.59
C ALA A 61 9.94 -3.26 19.11
N CYS A 62 10.23 -4.56 19.00
CA CYS A 62 11.61 -5.04 19.08
C CYS A 62 12.42 -4.33 18.00
N GLY A 63 13.44 -3.58 18.43
CA GLY A 63 14.19 -2.71 17.55
C GLY A 63 15.29 -3.41 16.75
N ILE A 64 16.10 -2.60 16.07
CA ILE A 64 17.04 -3.04 15.02
C ILE A 64 18.00 -4.13 15.51
N GLU A 65 18.50 -4.03 16.74
CA GLU A 65 19.45 -4.99 17.32
C GLU A 65 18.77 -6.29 17.76
N CYS A 66 17.72 -6.23 18.58
CA CYS A 66 17.04 -7.46 18.96
C CYS A 66 16.43 -8.18 17.74
N GLN A 67 16.01 -7.47 16.69
CA GLN A 67 15.62 -8.07 15.40
C GLN A 67 16.78 -8.78 14.65
N LYS A 68 18.04 -8.47 14.98
CA LYS A 68 19.24 -9.16 14.45
C LYS A 68 19.76 -10.24 15.40
N GLU A 69 19.36 -10.21 16.66
CA GLU A 69 19.72 -11.19 17.72
C GLU A 69 18.60 -12.19 18.03
N LEU A 70 17.38 -12.00 17.52
CA LEU A 70 16.28 -12.95 17.64
C LEU A 70 16.71 -14.31 17.08
N PRO A 71 16.45 -15.42 17.80
CA PRO A 71 16.81 -16.75 17.32
C PRO A 71 16.04 -17.07 16.04
N THR A 72 16.74 -17.56 15.02
CA THR A 72 16.12 -18.04 13.77
C THR A 72 15.04 -19.07 14.11
N PRO A 73 13.77 -18.84 13.73
CA PRO A 73 12.67 -19.74 14.09
C PRO A 73 12.89 -21.12 13.49
N SER A 74 12.52 -22.16 14.23
CA SER A 74 12.49 -23.52 13.68
C SER A 74 11.51 -23.61 12.52
N LEU A 75 11.69 -24.61 11.64
CA LEU A 75 10.78 -24.83 10.50
C LEU A 75 9.32 -24.97 10.94
N SER A 76 9.06 -25.58 12.11
CA SER A 76 7.71 -25.74 12.66
C SER A 76 7.10 -24.42 13.15
N GLU A 77 7.89 -23.54 13.76
CA GLU A 77 7.43 -22.20 14.16
C GLU A 77 7.19 -21.32 12.92
N LEU A 78 8.08 -21.40 11.92
CA LEU A 78 7.93 -20.70 10.66
C LEU A 78 6.67 -21.15 9.90
N GLU A 79 6.39 -22.46 9.86
CA GLU A 79 5.15 -23.01 9.31
C GLU A 79 3.90 -22.56 10.11
N ASP A 80 4.00 -22.43 11.43
CA ASP A 80 2.91 -21.89 12.25
C ASP A 80 2.68 -20.39 12.00
N TYR A 81 3.74 -19.57 11.90
CA TYR A 81 3.62 -18.14 11.60
C TYR A 81 3.14 -17.85 10.16
N LEU A 82 3.53 -18.69 9.19
CA LEU A 82 3.09 -18.63 7.79
C LEU A 82 1.77 -19.37 7.51
N SER A 83 1.24 -20.12 8.49
CA SER A 83 -0.18 -20.49 8.49
C SER A 83 -1.01 -19.20 8.57
N TYR A 84 -2.22 -19.19 8.05
CA TYR A 84 -2.95 -17.94 7.83
C TYR A 84 -4.45 -18.04 8.06
N GLU A 85 -5.02 -16.99 8.63
CA GLU A 85 -6.46 -16.81 8.72
C GLU A 85 -7.02 -16.24 7.40
N THR A 86 -8.20 -16.70 7.02
CA THR A 86 -9.00 -16.13 5.92
C THR A 86 -10.40 -15.82 6.43
N VAL A 87 -10.85 -14.58 6.21
CA VAL A 87 -12.23 -14.14 6.45
C VAL A 87 -12.92 -13.82 5.13
N PHE A 88 -14.14 -14.34 4.98
CA PHE A 88 -14.96 -14.26 3.78
C PHE A 88 -16.09 -13.22 3.95
N GLU A 89 -16.67 -12.70 2.87
CA GLU A 89 -17.73 -11.66 2.90
C GLU A 89 -18.99 -12.07 3.70
N ASN A 90 -19.27 -13.38 3.86
CA ASN A 90 -20.35 -13.89 4.70
C ASN A 90 -20.04 -13.83 6.21
N GLY A 91 -18.80 -13.55 6.60
CA GLY A 91 -18.32 -13.57 7.98
C GLY A 91 -17.87 -14.94 8.49
N THR A 92 -17.77 -15.97 7.65
CA THR A 92 -17.04 -17.21 7.98
C THR A 92 -15.55 -16.90 8.14
N ARG A 93 -14.87 -17.63 9.03
CA ARG A 93 -13.43 -17.60 9.23
C ARG A 93 -12.83 -19.01 9.14
N THR A 94 -11.63 -19.11 8.58
CA THR A 94 -10.86 -20.36 8.51
C THR A 94 -9.39 -20.12 8.79
N LEU A 95 -8.72 -21.07 9.43
CA LEU A 95 -7.26 -21.16 9.53
C LEU A 95 -6.75 -22.19 8.53
N THR A 96 -5.88 -21.79 7.60
CA THR A 96 -5.14 -22.72 6.74
C THR A 96 -3.74 -22.92 7.32
N ARG A 97 -3.42 -24.17 7.65
CA ARG A 97 -2.05 -24.60 7.95
C ARG A 97 -1.27 -24.79 6.67
N VAL A 98 0.02 -24.47 6.69
CA VAL A 98 0.92 -24.59 5.53
C VAL A 98 2.14 -25.44 5.85
N LYS A 99 2.76 -25.97 4.80
CA LYS A 99 4.11 -26.56 4.82
C LYS A 99 5.06 -25.76 3.96
N VAL A 100 6.30 -25.62 4.41
CA VAL A 100 7.37 -24.90 3.71
C VAL A 100 8.33 -25.92 3.08
N GLN A 101 8.48 -25.83 1.76
CA GLN A 101 9.34 -26.70 0.93
C GLN A 101 10.40 -25.86 0.23
N ASP A 102 11.48 -26.49 -0.25
CA ASP A 102 12.57 -25.83 -1.00
C ASP A 102 13.26 -24.66 -0.24
N LEU A 103 13.23 -24.65 1.09
CA LEU A 103 13.85 -23.59 1.90
C LEU A 103 15.37 -23.69 1.91
N VAL A 104 16.02 -22.88 1.06
CA VAL A 104 17.45 -22.63 1.13
C VAL A 104 17.71 -21.52 2.17
N LEU A 105 18.35 -21.88 3.27
CA LEU A 105 18.84 -20.95 4.27
C LEU A 105 20.17 -20.34 3.80
N GLU A 106 20.09 -19.30 2.97
CA GLU A 106 21.25 -18.49 2.59
C GLU A 106 21.91 -17.86 3.85
N PRO A 107 23.22 -18.03 4.07
CA PRO A 107 23.89 -17.44 5.23
C PRO A 107 23.77 -15.91 5.23
N THR A 108 23.18 -15.36 6.29
CA THR A 108 23.17 -13.91 6.53
C THR A 108 24.60 -13.42 6.72
N GLN A 109 25.16 -12.75 5.72
CA GLN A 109 26.42 -12.04 5.88
C GLN A 109 26.26 -11.00 7.00
N ASN A 110 27.06 -11.11 8.06
CA ASN A 110 27.05 -10.19 9.21
C ASN A 110 27.61 -8.82 8.81
N ILE A 111 26.77 -8.04 8.13
CA ILE A 111 27.12 -6.75 7.57
C ILE A 111 26.90 -5.67 8.62
N THR A 112 27.98 -5.28 9.29
CA THR A 112 28.01 -4.08 10.14
C THR A 112 27.87 -2.84 9.25
N ALA A 113 26.68 -2.25 9.21
CA ALA A 113 26.48 -0.91 8.70
C ALA A 113 27.02 0.10 9.73
N LYS A 114 28.00 0.92 9.35
CA LYS A 114 28.43 2.05 10.18
C LYS A 114 27.34 3.12 10.15
N GLY A 115 26.55 3.18 11.22
CA GLY A 115 25.42 4.11 11.33
C GLY A 115 25.84 5.58 11.24
N VAL A 116 25.11 6.36 10.43
CA VAL A 116 25.27 7.81 10.34
C VAL A 116 24.52 8.48 11.51
N SER A 117 25.14 9.47 12.15
CA SER A 117 24.53 10.22 13.25
C SER A 117 23.42 11.15 12.73
N VAL A 118 22.20 11.00 13.25
CA VAL A 118 21.01 11.80 12.90
C VAL A 118 20.38 12.39 14.17
N ARG A 119 19.98 13.67 14.13
CA ARG A 119 19.30 14.37 15.24
C ARG A 119 17.77 14.30 15.13
N ARG A 120 17.10 14.53 16.26
CA ARG A 120 15.81 13.95 16.66
C ARG A 120 14.51 14.63 16.18
N LYS A 121 13.45 13.80 16.16
CA LYS A 121 12.01 14.08 16.41
C LYS A 121 11.18 14.86 15.40
N ARG A 122 10.28 14.11 14.72
CA ARG A 122 8.84 14.38 14.42
C ARG A 122 8.35 13.37 13.37
N GLN A 123 7.05 13.05 13.35
CA GLN A 123 6.44 12.18 12.30
C GLN A 123 6.48 12.78 10.87
N VAL A 124 6.82 14.07 10.78
CA VAL A 124 7.40 14.74 9.61
C VAL A 124 8.79 15.23 10.01
N TYR A 125 9.84 14.64 9.45
CA TYR A 125 11.24 14.77 9.85
C TYR A 125 11.86 16.07 9.34
N GLY A 126 11.54 17.17 10.03
CA GLY A 126 12.03 18.51 9.70
C GLY A 126 11.12 19.23 8.71
N THR A 127 11.50 19.28 7.44
CA THR A 127 10.76 19.98 6.37
C THR A 127 9.93 18.99 5.57
N ASP A 128 8.61 19.20 5.50
CA ASP A 128 7.65 18.28 4.86
C ASP A 128 7.99 18.01 3.37
N SER A 129 8.55 16.83 3.12
CA SER A 129 8.95 16.32 1.80
C SER A 129 7.81 15.64 1.04
N ARG A 130 6.57 15.66 1.55
CA ARG A 130 5.43 14.94 0.95
C ARG A 130 4.80 15.75 -0.20
N PHE A 131 4.81 15.18 -1.40
CA PHE A 131 4.27 15.79 -2.61
C PHE A 131 2.80 15.38 -2.82
N SER A 132 1.86 16.30 -2.60
CA SER A 132 0.46 16.10 -3.00
C SER A 132 0.33 16.09 -4.52
N ILE A 133 -0.14 14.98 -5.10
CA ILE A 133 -0.33 14.84 -6.54
C ILE A 133 -1.66 15.50 -6.93
N LEU A 134 -1.59 16.69 -7.55
CA LEU A 134 -2.77 17.43 -7.99
C LEU A 134 -3.04 17.31 -9.50
N ASP A 135 -2.04 16.95 -10.32
CA ASP A 135 -2.25 16.73 -11.75
C ASP A 135 -2.97 15.39 -12.00
N LYS A 136 -4.14 15.52 -12.62
CA LYS A 136 -5.03 14.44 -13.05
C LYS A 136 -4.30 13.36 -13.86
N ARG A 137 -3.31 13.75 -14.68
CA ARG A 137 -2.49 12.83 -15.49
C ARG A 137 -1.71 11.87 -14.62
N PHE A 138 -1.06 12.36 -13.56
CA PHE A 138 -0.34 11.52 -12.60
C PHE A 138 -1.33 10.67 -11.77
N LEU A 139 -2.43 11.26 -11.29
CA LEU A 139 -3.46 10.52 -10.52
C LEU A 139 -4.08 9.32 -11.27
N THR A 140 -4.14 9.36 -12.61
CA THR A 140 -4.64 8.22 -13.41
C THR A 140 -3.57 7.26 -13.90
N ASN A 141 -2.29 7.66 -13.91
CA ASN A 141 -1.21 6.89 -14.52
C ASN A 141 -0.36 6.10 -13.51
N PHE A 142 0.27 5.04 -14.01
CA PHE A 142 1.26 4.26 -13.26
C PHE A 142 2.54 5.09 -13.01
N PRO A 143 3.19 5.03 -11.83
CA PRO A 143 2.87 4.13 -10.71
C PRO A 143 1.71 4.61 -9.84
N PHE A 144 1.51 5.91 -9.68
CA PHE A 144 0.64 6.51 -8.65
C PHE A 144 -0.78 5.96 -8.62
N SER A 145 -1.36 5.65 -9.78
CA SER A 145 -2.74 5.16 -9.87
C SER A 145 -2.95 3.71 -9.38
N THR A 146 -1.88 3.02 -8.98
CA THR A 146 -1.89 1.74 -8.24
C THR A 146 -2.17 1.88 -6.75
N ALA A 147 -2.05 3.08 -6.18
CA ALA A 147 -2.40 3.33 -4.78
C ALA A 147 -3.92 3.35 -4.58
N VAL A 148 -4.37 2.80 -3.45
CA VAL A 148 -5.79 2.72 -3.06
C VAL A 148 -5.99 3.13 -1.61
N LYS A 149 -7.22 3.56 -1.28
CA LYS A 149 -7.65 3.90 0.08
C LYS A 149 -8.59 2.82 0.60
N LEU A 150 -8.39 2.35 1.83
CA LEU A 150 -9.30 1.43 2.52
C LEU A 150 -10.40 2.21 3.22
N SER A 151 -11.57 1.61 3.40
CA SER A 151 -12.67 2.24 4.16
C SER A 151 -12.44 2.29 5.68
N THR A 152 -11.33 1.73 6.17
CA THR A 152 -10.84 1.89 7.56
C THR A 152 -9.94 3.11 7.75
N GLY A 153 -9.58 3.82 6.67
CA GLY A 153 -8.72 5.01 6.70
C GLY A 153 -7.34 4.78 6.05
N CYS A 154 -6.78 3.58 6.22
CA CYS A 154 -5.49 3.15 5.67
C CYS A 154 -5.37 3.25 4.13
N SER A 155 -4.14 3.05 3.66
CA SER A 155 -3.77 2.91 2.25
C SER A 155 -3.50 1.45 1.86
N GLY A 156 -3.26 1.23 0.57
CA GLY A 156 -2.96 -0.08 0.00
C GLY A 156 -2.41 0.03 -1.42
N ILE A 157 -2.00 -1.10 -1.99
CA ILE A 157 -1.38 -1.19 -3.33
C ILE A 157 -2.01 -2.30 -4.17
N LEU A 158 -2.34 -1.99 -5.43
CA LEU A 158 -2.83 -2.97 -6.41
C LEU A 158 -1.69 -3.88 -6.89
N LEU A 159 -1.76 -5.19 -6.58
CA LEU A 159 -0.82 -6.23 -7.04
C LEU A 159 -1.31 -7.01 -8.27
N SER A 160 -2.62 -7.13 -8.46
CA SER A 160 -3.25 -7.81 -9.59
C SER A 160 -4.61 -7.17 -9.91
N PRO A 161 -5.34 -7.57 -10.97
CA PRO A 161 -6.69 -7.08 -11.23
C PRO A 161 -7.68 -7.23 -10.06
N GLN A 162 -7.43 -8.15 -9.12
CA GLN A 162 -8.28 -8.42 -7.97
C GLN A 162 -7.56 -8.39 -6.61
N HIS A 163 -6.24 -8.23 -6.54
CA HIS A 163 -5.52 -8.33 -5.25
C HIS A 163 -4.91 -7.00 -4.81
N VAL A 164 -5.17 -6.65 -3.55
CA VAL A 164 -4.63 -5.47 -2.85
C VAL A 164 -3.77 -5.94 -1.68
N LEU A 165 -2.51 -5.50 -1.63
CA LEU A 165 -1.67 -5.64 -0.44
C LEU A 165 -1.83 -4.40 0.44
N THR A 166 -1.84 -4.59 1.76
CA THR A 166 -1.96 -3.57 2.80
C THR A 166 -1.32 -4.08 4.10
N ALA A 167 -1.32 -3.29 5.16
CA ALA A 167 -0.84 -3.71 6.48
C ALA A 167 -1.92 -4.54 7.21
N ALA A 168 -1.53 -5.40 8.15
CA ALA A 168 -2.47 -6.25 8.87
C ALA A 168 -3.26 -5.48 9.94
N HIS A 169 -2.63 -4.53 10.64
CA HIS A 169 -3.31 -3.65 11.63
C HIS A 169 -4.47 -2.84 11.02
N CYS A 170 -4.43 -2.58 9.71
CA CYS A 170 -5.50 -1.90 8.96
C CYS A 170 -6.80 -2.71 8.85
N VAL A 171 -6.78 -4.00 9.22
CA VAL A 171 -7.92 -4.93 9.16
C VAL A 171 -8.11 -5.81 10.41
N HIS A 172 -7.08 -5.99 11.26
CA HIS A 172 -7.05 -6.89 12.42
C HIS A 172 -6.07 -6.42 13.51
N ASP A 173 -6.45 -6.37 14.79
CA ASP A 173 -5.61 -5.79 15.86
C ASP A 173 -4.58 -6.75 16.50
N GLY A 174 -4.55 -8.00 16.04
CA GLY A 174 -3.78 -9.11 16.60
C GLY A 174 -4.65 -10.15 17.32
N LYS A 175 -5.90 -9.79 17.68
CA LYS A 175 -6.87 -10.64 18.36
C LYS A 175 -8.23 -10.75 17.65
N ASP A 176 -8.76 -9.66 17.11
CA ASP A 176 -10.00 -9.64 16.32
C ASP A 176 -9.90 -8.69 15.11
N TYR A 177 -10.80 -8.87 14.14
CA TYR A 177 -10.90 -8.00 12.97
C TYR A 177 -11.43 -6.62 13.38
N VAL A 178 -10.92 -5.54 12.78
CA VAL A 178 -11.29 -4.18 13.20
C VAL A 178 -12.73 -3.81 12.79
N LYS A 179 -13.33 -2.89 13.54
CA LYS A 179 -14.67 -2.32 13.28
C LYS A 179 -14.81 -1.89 11.82
N GLY A 180 -15.76 -2.51 11.13
CA GLY A 180 -16.06 -2.26 9.72
C GLY A 180 -15.40 -3.22 8.72
N SER A 181 -14.42 -4.05 9.10
CA SER A 181 -13.79 -5.04 8.21
C SER A 181 -14.80 -6.00 7.57
N LYS A 182 -15.89 -6.36 8.27
CA LYS A 182 -17.02 -7.16 7.73
C LYS A 182 -17.68 -6.58 6.47
N LYS A 183 -17.50 -5.29 6.21
CA LYS A 183 -18.03 -4.56 5.05
C LYS A 183 -16.92 -3.73 4.35
N LEU A 184 -15.66 -4.18 4.48
CA LEU A 184 -14.48 -3.50 3.96
C LEU A 184 -14.61 -3.18 2.47
N ARG A 185 -14.25 -1.95 2.11
CA ARG A 185 -14.20 -1.48 0.73
C ARG A 185 -12.82 -0.90 0.44
N VAL A 186 -12.35 -1.13 -0.78
CA VAL A 186 -11.15 -0.52 -1.34
C VAL A 186 -11.56 0.49 -2.41
N GLY A 187 -11.05 1.71 -2.28
CA GLY A 187 -11.33 2.87 -3.12
C GLY A 187 -10.22 3.07 -4.15
N LEU A 188 -10.55 2.88 -5.42
CA LEU A 188 -9.65 3.13 -6.54
C LEU A 188 -9.82 4.57 -7.02
N LEU A 189 -8.79 5.41 -6.93
CA LEU A 189 -8.88 6.82 -7.31
C LEU A 189 -9.17 6.99 -8.81
N LYS A 190 -10.13 7.85 -9.14
CA LYS A 190 -10.68 8.03 -10.49
C LYS A 190 -11.08 9.50 -10.73
N MET A 191 -10.85 10.01 -11.94
CA MET A 191 -11.35 11.32 -12.33
C MET A 191 -12.81 11.24 -12.77
N ARG A 192 -13.63 12.20 -12.30
CA ARG A 192 -15.05 12.29 -12.69
C ARG A 192 -15.20 12.92 -14.09
N ASN A 193 -15.01 12.10 -15.12
CA ASN A 193 -15.28 12.50 -16.50
C ASN A 193 -16.79 12.72 -16.74
N LYS A 194 -17.11 13.70 -17.60
CA LYS A 194 -18.47 14.10 -17.96
C LYS A 194 -19.10 13.10 -18.93
N SER A 195 -19.54 11.94 -18.43
CA SER A 195 -20.49 11.12 -19.19
C SER A 195 -21.76 11.95 -19.41
N GLY A 196 -22.17 12.09 -20.67
CA GLY A 196 -23.31 12.90 -21.04
C GLY A 196 -24.55 12.44 -20.29
N GLY A 197 -25.16 13.34 -19.51
CA GLY A 197 -26.36 13.02 -18.76
C GLY A 197 -27.45 12.56 -19.72
N LYS A 198 -27.82 11.27 -19.66
CA LYS A 198 -29.09 10.79 -20.21
C LYS A 198 -30.18 11.58 -19.51
N LYS A 199 -30.60 12.71 -20.10
CA LYS A 199 -31.87 13.36 -19.78
C LYS A 199 -32.91 12.26 -19.87
N ARG A 200 -33.45 11.82 -18.73
CA ARG A 200 -34.70 11.05 -18.74
C ARG A 200 -35.68 11.90 -19.53
N ARG A 201 -36.10 11.43 -20.71
CA ARG A 201 -37.12 12.08 -21.53
C ARG A 201 -38.39 12.07 -20.67
N GLY A 202 -38.62 13.16 -19.94
CA GLY A 202 -39.89 13.38 -19.26
C GLY A 202 -40.98 13.28 -20.31
N SER A 203 -41.97 12.42 -20.08
CA SER A 203 -43.04 12.20 -21.05
C SER A 203 -43.73 13.53 -21.33
N LYS A 204 -43.91 13.86 -22.62
CA LYS A 204 -44.80 14.96 -23.03
C LYS A 204 -46.24 14.53 -22.67
N ARG A 205 -46.70 14.83 -21.45
CA ARG A 205 -48.15 14.99 -21.23
C ARG A 205 -48.58 16.20 -22.05
N SER A 206 -49.51 15.99 -22.97
CA SER A 206 -49.93 17.00 -23.92
C SER A 206 -50.77 18.09 -23.24
N ARG A 207 -50.62 19.29 -23.77
CA ARG A 207 -51.58 20.40 -23.64
C ARG A 207 -52.95 19.90 -24.12
N ARG A 208 -53.98 20.09 -23.30
CA ARG A 208 -55.37 20.17 -23.76
C ARG A 208 -55.93 21.49 -23.26
N GLU A 209 -56.33 22.33 -24.19
CA GLU A 209 -57.11 23.53 -23.93
C GLU A 209 -58.60 23.17 -23.98
N ALA A 210 -59.38 23.78 -23.10
CA ALA A 210 -60.84 23.76 -23.11
C ALA A 210 -61.30 25.05 -22.43
N SER A 211 -62.16 25.81 -23.10
CA SER A 211 -62.63 27.14 -22.66
C SER A 211 -64.15 27.18 -22.64
N GLY A 212 -64.73 27.92 -21.67
CA GLY A 212 -66.14 28.33 -21.66
C GLY A 212 -67.06 27.51 -20.73
N GLY A 213 -67.98 28.18 -20.04
CA GLY A 213 -69.04 27.54 -19.23
C GLY A 213 -69.32 28.20 -17.86
N ASP A 214 -69.79 29.45 -17.88
CA ASP A 214 -70.25 30.26 -16.72
C ASP A 214 -71.64 29.79 -16.21
N PRO A 215 -72.27 30.37 -15.15
CA PRO A 215 -71.81 30.73 -13.79
C PRO A 215 -72.74 30.20 -12.67
N ARG A 216 -72.42 30.44 -11.38
CA ARG A 216 -73.39 30.77 -10.29
C ARG A 216 -72.75 31.16 -8.93
N GLU A 217 -72.81 32.46 -8.64
CA GLU A 217 -73.32 33.12 -7.41
C GLU A 217 -73.03 32.51 -6.00
N GLY A 218 -72.44 33.30 -5.08
CA GLY A 218 -72.14 32.85 -3.71
C GLY A 218 -71.41 33.81 -2.74
N THR A 219 -71.98 35.00 -2.48
CA THR A 219 -71.80 35.81 -1.24
C THR A 219 -70.45 36.53 -0.92
N ARG A 220 -70.62 37.85 -0.68
CA ARG A 220 -69.93 38.83 0.20
C ARG A 220 -69.14 38.31 1.43
N GLU A 221 -68.23 39.04 2.11
CA GLU A 221 -67.55 40.36 1.94
C GLU A 221 -66.39 40.45 2.97
N HIS A 222 -65.27 41.12 2.66
CA HIS A 222 -64.64 42.11 3.56
C HIS A 222 -63.53 42.95 2.86
N LEU A 223 -63.14 44.05 3.48
CA LEU A 223 -62.11 45.00 3.04
C LEU A 223 -60.98 45.16 4.09
N GLN A 224 -59.81 45.74 3.79
CA GLN A 224 -59.33 46.22 2.49
C GLN A 224 -58.06 45.44 2.04
N GLU A 225 -56.84 45.92 1.80
CA GLU A 225 -56.20 47.26 1.79
C GLU A 225 -55.08 47.29 0.73
N ARG A 226 -54.37 48.41 0.56
CA ARG A 226 -53.30 48.59 -0.43
C ARG A 226 -52.05 49.24 0.17
N ALA A 227 -50.94 48.51 0.15
CA ALA A 227 -49.59 49.06 0.18
C ALA A 227 -48.85 48.74 -1.14
N LYS A 228 -47.98 49.64 -1.61
CA LYS A 228 -47.34 49.57 -2.93
C LYS A 228 -45.89 49.12 -2.86
N GLY A 229 -45.44 48.41 -3.91
CA GLY A 229 -44.04 48.42 -4.36
C GLY A 229 -43.16 47.27 -3.86
N GLY A 230 -42.22 46.84 -4.72
CA GLY A 230 -41.22 45.82 -4.36
C GLY A 230 -41.09 44.66 -5.36
N ARG A 231 -40.62 44.92 -6.59
CA ARG A 231 -40.18 43.85 -7.53
C ARG A 231 -38.87 43.21 -7.04
N SER A 232 -38.92 42.47 -5.94
CA SER A 232 -37.79 41.63 -5.51
C SER A 232 -37.65 40.45 -6.47
N ARG A 233 -36.78 40.62 -7.48
CA ARG A 233 -36.24 39.49 -8.23
C ARG A 233 -35.51 38.60 -7.22
N LYS A 234 -36.14 37.52 -6.75
CA LYS A 234 -35.42 36.37 -6.18
C LYS A 234 -34.47 35.86 -7.27
N GLN A 235 -33.22 36.35 -7.24
CA GLN A 235 -32.15 35.76 -8.01
C GLN A 235 -32.12 34.28 -7.66
N ALA A 236 -32.30 33.42 -8.66
CA ALA A 236 -32.07 31.99 -8.47
C ALA A 236 -30.62 31.85 -8.00
N GLY A 237 -30.44 31.48 -6.73
CA GLY A 237 -29.12 31.39 -6.10
C GLY A 237 -28.21 30.58 -7.00
N ARG A 238 -27.10 31.20 -7.44
CA ARG A 238 -26.25 30.71 -8.52
C ARG A 238 -25.43 29.50 -8.06
N GLY A 239 -26.13 28.38 -7.86
CA GLY A 239 -25.63 27.13 -7.31
C GLY A 239 -24.31 26.77 -7.96
N GLN A 240 -23.26 26.76 -7.15
CA GLN A 240 -21.90 26.90 -7.66
C GLN A 240 -21.54 25.74 -8.61
N ARG A 241 -20.82 26.05 -9.70
CA ARG A 241 -20.24 25.04 -10.62
C ARG A 241 -19.04 24.31 -9.98
N LEU A 242 -19.15 23.89 -8.71
CA LEU A 242 -18.03 23.51 -7.85
C LEU A 242 -17.89 21.99 -7.64
N ALA A 243 -17.96 21.22 -8.72
CA ALA A 243 -17.65 19.79 -8.71
C ALA A 243 -17.08 19.25 -10.04
N GLU A 244 -16.60 20.10 -10.94
CA GLU A 244 -15.98 19.64 -12.19
C GLU A 244 -14.52 19.22 -11.94
N GLY A 245 -14.13 18.03 -12.41
CA GLY A 245 -12.73 17.60 -12.42
C GLY A 245 -12.06 17.29 -11.08
N ARG A 246 -12.77 17.28 -9.94
CA ARG A 246 -12.22 16.71 -8.68
C ARG A 246 -12.04 15.18 -8.80
N PRO A 247 -11.00 14.59 -8.18
CA PRO A 247 -10.87 13.14 -8.07
C PRO A 247 -11.93 12.56 -7.14
N SER A 248 -12.24 11.27 -7.28
CA SER A 248 -13.11 10.52 -6.36
C SER A 248 -12.77 9.03 -6.36
N PHE A 249 -13.19 8.31 -5.32
CA PHE A 249 -12.93 6.88 -5.19
C PHE A 249 -14.04 6.02 -5.84
N GLN A 250 -13.63 5.12 -6.73
CA GLN A 250 -14.46 4.01 -7.18
C GLN A 250 -14.33 2.85 -6.19
N TRP A 251 -15.28 2.73 -5.26
CA TRP A 251 -15.28 1.71 -4.23
C TRP A 251 -15.72 0.31 -4.72
N THR A 252 -14.96 -0.71 -4.35
CA THR A 252 -15.31 -2.14 -4.49
C THR A 252 -15.19 -2.83 -3.13
N ARG A 253 -16.10 -3.76 -2.82
CA ARG A 253 -16.02 -4.59 -1.61
C ARG A 253 -14.86 -5.58 -1.71
N VAL A 254 -14.26 -5.87 -0.56
CA VAL A 254 -13.44 -7.07 -0.37
C VAL A 254 -14.34 -8.30 -0.36
N LYS A 255 -13.86 -9.41 -0.93
CA LYS A 255 -14.47 -10.74 -0.95
C LYS A 255 -13.85 -11.62 0.13
N ASN A 256 -12.52 -11.69 0.14
CA ASN A 256 -11.71 -12.46 1.08
C ASN A 256 -10.58 -11.57 1.64
N THR A 257 -10.22 -11.75 2.91
CA THR A 257 -9.09 -11.11 3.59
C THR A 257 -8.18 -12.18 4.16
N HIS A 258 -6.90 -12.22 3.75
CA HIS A 258 -5.88 -13.16 4.23
C HIS A 258 -4.89 -12.45 5.17
N ILE A 259 -4.58 -13.07 6.32
CA ILE A 259 -3.71 -12.51 7.37
C ILE A 259 -2.81 -13.64 7.92
N PRO A 260 -1.50 -13.45 8.06
CA PRO A 260 -0.60 -14.46 8.65
C PRO A 260 -0.86 -14.65 10.15
N LYS A 261 -0.72 -15.88 10.64
CA LYS A 261 -0.91 -16.20 12.07
C LYS A 261 0.18 -15.59 12.95
N GLY A 262 1.36 -15.30 12.40
CA GLY A 262 2.40 -14.49 13.06
C GLY A 262 1.91 -13.09 13.48
N TRP A 263 0.89 -12.55 12.80
CA TRP A 263 0.13 -11.38 13.25
C TRP A 263 -1.06 -11.77 14.14
N ALA A 264 -1.88 -12.71 13.67
CA ALA A 264 -3.09 -13.17 14.37
C ALA A 264 -2.80 -14.19 15.49
N ARG A 265 -1.93 -13.84 16.45
CA ARG A 265 -1.49 -14.73 17.55
C ARG A 265 -2.56 -14.98 18.61
N GLY A 266 -3.73 -14.33 18.53
CA GLY A 266 -4.91 -14.64 19.35
C GLY A 266 -4.78 -14.30 20.84
N GLY A 267 -3.74 -13.58 21.24
CA GLY A 267 -3.43 -13.25 22.63
C GLY A 267 -2.22 -13.96 23.25
N LEU A 268 -1.57 -14.89 22.53
CA LEU A 268 -0.25 -15.40 22.95
C LEU A 268 0.87 -14.49 22.43
N GLY A 269 1.23 -13.50 23.25
CA GLY A 269 2.25 -12.49 22.95
C GLY A 269 1.74 -11.33 22.09
N ASP A 270 2.56 -10.29 21.98
CA ASP A 270 2.28 -9.14 21.11
C ASP A 270 2.32 -9.51 19.61
N ALA A 271 1.58 -8.74 18.80
CA ALA A 271 1.51 -8.94 17.36
C ALA A 271 2.85 -8.56 16.71
N ALA A 272 3.50 -9.53 16.05
CA ALA A 272 4.84 -9.34 15.52
C ALA A 272 4.80 -8.44 14.27
N LEU A 273 5.50 -7.30 14.33
CA LEU A 273 5.57 -6.29 13.26
C LEU A 273 6.07 -6.85 11.93
N GLU A 274 6.94 -7.86 11.97
CA GLU A 274 7.40 -8.64 10.83
C GLU A 274 6.25 -9.22 9.99
N TYR A 275 5.08 -9.44 10.61
CA TYR A 275 3.90 -10.02 10.01
C TYR A 275 2.77 -9.01 9.76
N ASP A 276 3.04 -7.70 9.86
CA ASP A 276 2.07 -6.62 9.60
C ASP A 276 1.79 -6.42 8.10
N TYR A 277 1.29 -7.47 7.43
CA TYR A 277 0.83 -7.44 6.05
C TYR A 277 -0.42 -8.31 5.86
N ALA A 278 -1.33 -7.87 5.00
CA ALA A 278 -2.57 -8.59 4.67
C ALA A 278 -2.91 -8.43 3.18
N LEU A 279 -3.50 -9.48 2.59
CA LEU A 279 -3.97 -9.45 1.21
C LEU A 279 -5.50 -9.45 1.15
N LEU A 280 -6.05 -8.52 0.37
CA LEU A 280 -7.49 -8.36 0.16
C LEU A 280 -7.84 -8.77 -1.27
N GLU A 281 -8.68 -9.79 -1.42
CA GLU A 281 -9.30 -10.12 -2.71
C GLU A 281 -10.50 -9.19 -2.95
N LEU A 282 -10.54 -8.52 -4.09
CA LEU A 282 -11.62 -7.65 -4.52
C LEU A 282 -12.74 -8.45 -5.19
N LYS A 283 -13.99 -8.22 -4.75
CA LYS A 283 -15.21 -8.82 -5.31
C LYS A 283 -15.45 -8.49 -6.80
N ARG A 284 -14.69 -7.58 -7.40
CA ARG A 284 -14.75 -7.23 -8.83
C ARG A 284 -13.36 -6.83 -9.32
N ALA A 285 -12.93 -7.43 -10.43
CA ALA A 285 -11.70 -7.06 -11.11
C ALA A 285 -11.71 -5.60 -11.59
N HIS A 286 -10.56 -4.93 -11.51
CA HIS A 286 -10.36 -3.57 -12.00
C HIS A 286 -9.65 -3.53 -13.35
N LYS A 287 -9.80 -2.42 -14.08
CA LYS A 287 -9.12 -2.16 -15.36
C LYS A 287 -7.93 -1.18 -15.26
N LYS A 288 -7.40 -0.95 -14.05
CA LYS A 288 -6.15 -0.21 -13.83
C LYS A 288 -4.94 -1.11 -14.05
N LYS A 289 -3.78 -0.50 -14.35
CA LYS A 289 -2.49 -1.15 -14.12
C LYS A 289 -2.30 -1.40 -12.62
N TYR A 290 -1.57 -2.45 -12.30
CA TYR A 290 -1.12 -2.85 -10.97
C TYR A 290 0.42 -2.86 -10.95
N MET A 291 1.05 -3.09 -9.80
CA MET A 291 2.50 -3.24 -9.68
C MET A 291 2.84 -4.66 -9.24
N GLU A 292 3.83 -5.28 -9.87
CA GLU A 292 4.29 -6.61 -9.51
C GLU A 292 4.94 -6.64 -8.12
N LEU A 293 4.94 -7.79 -7.47
CA LEU A 293 5.70 -8.04 -6.25
C LEU A 293 7.19 -8.29 -6.59
N GLY A 294 8.08 -8.06 -5.63
CA GLY A 294 9.50 -8.36 -5.72
C GLY A 294 10.10 -8.61 -4.35
N ILE A 295 11.14 -9.45 -4.31
CA ILE A 295 11.90 -9.69 -3.08
C ILE A 295 12.70 -8.42 -2.75
N SER A 296 12.69 -8.00 -1.48
CA SER A 296 13.48 -6.84 -1.03
C SER A 296 14.98 -7.14 -1.16
N PRO A 297 15.76 -6.32 -1.89
CA PRO A 297 17.21 -6.38 -1.82
C PRO A 297 17.70 -5.91 -0.44
N ALA A 298 18.99 -6.10 -0.17
CA ALA A 298 19.69 -5.39 0.89
C ALA A 298 19.84 -3.90 0.52
N ILE A 299 19.94 -2.99 1.50
CA ILE A 299 20.10 -1.53 1.30
C ILE A 299 21.28 -1.23 0.36
N ARG A 300 22.38 -1.99 0.48
CA ARG A 300 23.57 -1.85 -0.37
C ARG A 300 23.30 -2.05 -1.88
N LYS A 301 22.23 -2.77 -2.23
CA LYS A 301 21.77 -3.00 -3.62
C LYS A 301 20.51 -2.17 -3.96
N MET A 302 20.20 -1.13 -3.19
CA MET A 302 19.18 -0.13 -3.52
C MET A 302 19.87 1.13 -4.10
N PRO A 303 19.44 1.66 -5.26
CA PRO A 303 20.01 2.87 -5.85
C PRO A 303 20.00 4.05 -4.86
N GLY A 304 21.17 4.43 -4.36
CA GLY A 304 21.34 5.48 -3.33
C GLY A 304 20.61 5.21 -2.01
N GLY A 305 20.26 3.95 -1.71
CA GLY A 305 19.39 3.60 -0.57
C GLY A 305 17.94 4.08 -0.71
N MET A 306 17.53 4.59 -1.88
CA MET A 306 16.29 5.34 -2.04
C MET A 306 15.06 4.44 -2.26
N ILE A 307 14.06 4.60 -1.40
CA ILE A 307 12.73 4.00 -1.55
C ILE A 307 11.68 5.02 -1.97
N HIS A 308 10.59 4.55 -2.57
CA HIS A 308 9.45 5.36 -2.99
C HIS A 308 8.13 4.74 -2.52
N PHE A 309 7.16 5.56 -2.12
CA PHE A 309 5.76 5.11 -1.99
C PHE A 309 4.73 6.22 -2.23
N SER A 310 3.46 5.85 -2.29
CA SER A 310 2.34 6.79 -2.38
C SER A 310 1.14 6.27 -1.59
N GLY A 311 0.43 7.18 -0.92
CA GLY A 311 -0.66 6.85 0.01
C GLY A 311 -1.58 8.04 0.27
N PHE A 312 -2.53 7.85 1.18
CA PHE A 312 -3.57 8.81 1.53
C PHE A 312 -3.44 9.22 3.01
N ASP A 313 -2.52 10.14 3.29
CA ASP A 313 -2.30 10.70 4.62
C ASP A 313 -3.58 11.29 5.25
N ASN A 314 -3.75 11.14 6.57
CA ASN A 314 -4.96 11.59 7.27
C ASN A 314 -5.07 13.13 7.35
N ASP A 315 -3.94 13.85 7.38
CA ASP A 315 -3.91 15.32 7.34
C ASP A 315 -4.20 15.90 5.95
N ARG A 316 -4.09 15.09 4.88
CA ARG A 316 -4.28 15.52 3.48
C ARG A 316 -5.50 14.88 2.83
N ALA A 317 -6.67 15.15 3.42
CA ALA A 317 -7.99 14.61 3.07
C ALA A 317 -8.20 14.32 1.56
N ASP A 318 -8.28 13.03 1.23
CA ASP A 318 -8.52 12.45 -0.11
C ASP A 318 -7.54 12.85 -1.23
N GLN A 319 -6.40 13.45 -0.87
CA GLN A 319 -5.28 13.68 -1.79
C GLN A 319 -4.40 12.42 -1.86
N LEU A 320 -3.91 12.08 -3.05
CA LEU A 320 -2.84 11.09 -3.19
C LEU A 320 -1.51 11.79 -2.99
N VAL A 321 -0.69 11.26 -2.09
CA VAL A 321 0.54 11.89 -1.62
C VAL A 321 1.73 10.97 -1.87
N TYR A 322 2.69 11.44 -2.65
CA TYR A 322 3.92 10.74 -3.01
C TYR A 322 5.11 11.23 -2.17
N ARG A 323 6.04 10.32 -1.87
CA ARG A 323 7.31 10.64 -1.19
C ARG A 323 8.41 9.65 -1.56
N PHE A 324 9.64 10.04 -1.25
CA PHE A 324 10.84 9.25 -1.41
C PHE A 324 11.88 9.66 -0.38
N CYS A 325 12.64 8.72 0.15
CA CYS A 325 13.68 8.93 1.16
C CYS A 325 14.71 7.80 1.12
N SER A 326 15.83 7.98 1.81
CA SER A 326 16.79 6.91 2.05
C SER A 326 16.31 5.97 3.16
N VAL A 327 16.50 4.67 2.99
CA VAL A 327 16.46 3.72 4.12
C VAL A 327 17.70 3.95 4.99
N SER A 328 17.53 3.90 6.31
CA SER A 328 18.59 4.14 7.29
C SER A 328 19.19 2.85 7.87
N ASP A 329 18.38 1.82 8.08
CA ASP A 329 18.82 0.47 8.52
C ASP A 329 17.81 -0.61 8.08
N GLU A 330 18.22 -1.88 8.13
CA GLU A 330 17.41 -3.06 7.81
C GLU A 330 17.63 -4.18 8.83
N SER A 331 16.55 -4.90 9.18
CA SER A 331 16.63 -6.27 9.69
C SER A 331 16.34 -7.27 8.55
N SER A 332 16.21 -8.57 8.86
CA SER A 332 15.73 -9.57 7.90
C SER A 332 14.39 -9.18 7.27
N ASP A 333 13.49 -8.62 8.09
CA ASP A 333 12.06 -8.53 7.83
C ASP A 333 11.48 -7.10 7.92
N LEU A 334 12.24 -6.11 8.40
CA LEU A 334 11.84 -4.70 8.50
C LEU A 334 12.85 -3.73 7.86
N LEU A 335 12.36 -2.65 7.23
CA LEU A 335 13.11 -1.47 6.80
C LEU A 335 12.85 -0.32 7.78
N TYR A 336 13.91 0.39 8.18
CA TYR A 336 13.87 1.52 9.09
C TYR A 336 14.26 2.80 8.34
N GLN A 337 13.37 3.78 8.29
CA GLN A 337 13.47 4.91 7.37
C GLN A 337 12.81 6.20 7.91
N TYR A 338 13.11 7.32 7.27
CA TYR A 338 12.68 8.66 7.66
C TYR A 338 11.87 9.38 6.56
N CYS A 339 11.05 8.65 5.80
CA CYS A 339 10.06 9.25 4.89
C CYS A 339 8.92 9.83 5.72
N ASP A 340 8.62 11.11 5.52
CA ASP A 340 7.49 11.81 6.13
C ASP A 340 6.16 11.10 5.85
N ALA A 341 5.43 10.69 6.89
CA ALA A 341 4.23 9.88 6.70
C ALA A 341 3.28 9.98 7.88
N GLU A 342 2.02 10.29 7.57
CA GLU A 342 0.92 10.29 8.53
C GLU A 342 0.18 8.94 8.52
N SER A 343 -0.48 8.61 9.62
CA SER A 343 -1.19 7.36 9.92
C SER A 343 -2.12 6.83 8.81
N GLY A 344 -2.73 7.66 7.96
CA GLY A 344 -3.56 7.21 6.84
C GLY A 344 -2.78 6.54 5.69
N SER A 345 -1.46 6.76 5.63
CA SER A 345 -0.58 6.18 4.62
C SER A 345 -0.16 4.73 4.91
N THR A 346 -0.48 4.19 6.09
CA THR A 346 -0.17 2.79 6.44
C THR A 346 -0.82 1.80 5.46
N GLY A 347 -0.14 0.69 5.22
CA GLY A 347 -0.45 -0.27 4.15
C GLY A 347 -0.02 0.14 2.74
N SER A 348 0.52 1.35 2.52
CA SER A 348 1.07 1.73 1.21
C SER A 348 2.23 0.82 0.76
N GLY A 349 2.19 0.38 -0.49
CA GLY A 349 3.27 -0.38 -1.11
C GLY A 349 4.52 0.46 -1.36
N VAL A 350 5.63 0.07 -0.75
CA VAL A 350 6.97 0.62 -0.96
C VAL A 350 7.61 -0.08 -2.16
N TYR A 351 8.15 0.70 -3.09
CA TYR A 351 8.69 0.19 -4.35
C TYR A 351 10.07 0.74 -4.68
N LEU A 352 10.85 -0.10 -5.37
CA LEU A 352 12.08 0.28 -6.06
C LEU A 352 11.86 0.32 -7.57
N ARG A 353 12.82 0.92 -8.29
CA ARG A 353 12.89 0.93 -9.75
C ARG A 353 14.26 0.43 -10.18
N LEU A 354 14.38 -0.86 -10.47
CA LEU A 354 15.62 -1.47 -10.98
C LEU A 354 15.49 -1.83 -12.47
N LYS A 355 16.61 -2.15 -13.11
CA LYS A 355 16.69 -2.62 -14.50
C LYS A 355 16.21 -4.08 -14.58
N ASP A 356 15.36 -4.41 -15.55
CA ASP A 356 14.91 -5.79 -15.79
C ASP A 356 16.09 -6.59 -16.43
N PRO A 357 16.35 -7.86 -16.05
CA PRO A 357 17.46 -8.62 -16.61
C PRO A 357 17.20 -9.06 -18.07
N ASP A 358 15.97 -9.45 -18.39
CA ASP A 358 15.60 -9.96 -19.72
C ASP A 358 15.38 -8.83 -20.72
N LYS A 359 15.09 -7.62 -20.22
CA LYS A 359 14.70 -6.46 -21.03
C LYS A 359 15.50 -5.23 -20.60
N LYS A 360 16.06 -4.48 -21.56
CA LYS A 360 16.75 -3.19 -21.31
C LYS A 360 15.80 -2.04 -20.86
N ASN A 361 14.75 -2.35 -20.10
CA ASN A 361 13.79 -1.40 -19.55
C ASN A 361 13.92 -1.35 -18.00
N TRP A 362 13.26 -0.35 -17.41
CA TRP A 362 13.23 -0.17 -15.95
C TRP A 362 11.88 -0.61 -15.40
N LYS A 363 11.89 -1.59 -14.49
CA LYS A 363 10.69 -2.16 -13.89
C LYS A 363 10.54 -1.69 -12.44
N ARG A 364 9.31 -1.42 -12.02
CA ARG A 364 8.98 -1.17 -10.60
C ARG A 364 8.30 -2.39 -10.02
N LYS A 365 8.78 -2.87 -8.87
CA LYS A 365 8.18 -3.94 -8.06
C LYS A 365 7.98 -3.44 -6.62
N ILE A 366 6.95 -3.93 -5.95
CA ILE A 366 6.70 -3.73 -4.52
C ILE A 366 7.69 -4.60 -3.73
N ILE A 367 8.47 -3.97 -2.85
CA ILE A 367 9.49 -4.64 -2.02
C ILE A 367 9.19 -4.59 -0.51
N ALA A 368 8.25 -3.73 -0.09
CA ALA A 368 7.85 -3.64 1.31
C ALA A 368 6.41 -3.09 1.45
N VAL A 369 5.80 -3.30 2.62
CA VAL A 369 4.53 -2.67 3.03
C VAL A 369 4.83 -1.64 4.11
N TYR A 370 4.45 -0.38 3.92
CA TYR A 370 4.63 0.64 4.96
C TYR A 370 3.71 0.33 6.16
N SER A 371 4.31 0.04 7.31
CA SER A 371 3.58 -0.33 8.54
C SER A 371 3.16 0.90 9.34
N GLY A 372 4.05 1.88 9.50
CA GLY A 372 3.72 3.10 10.26
C GLY A 372 4.91 3.65 11.04
N HIS A 373 4.60 4.50 12.01
CA HIS A 373 5.57 5.07 12.94
C HIS A 373 5.71 4.17 14.18
N GLN A 374 6.94 3.87 14.59
CA GLN A 374 7.23 3.00 15.73
C GLN A 374 8.34 3.61 16.60
N TRP A 375 8.25 3.38 17.92
CA TRP A 375 9.40 3.52 18.81
C TRP A 375 10.18 2.21 18.83
N VAL A 376 11.48 2.33 18.66
CA VAL A 376 12.42 1.26 18.35
C VAL A 376 13.59 1.41 19.31
N ASP A 377 13.93 0.35 20.05
CA ASP A 377 15.15 0.38 20.88
C ASP A 377 16.40 0.14 20.03
N VAL A 378 17.43 0.94 20.26
CA VAL A 378 18.72 0.87 19.57
C VAL A 378 19.82 1.26 20.55
N HIS A 379 20.62 0.29 21.00
CA HIS A 379 21.63 0.38 22.08
C HIS A 379 21.07 0.89 23.43
N GLY A 380 19.87 0.46 23.85
CA GLY A 380 19.21 0.93 25.07
C GLY A 380 18.62 2.34 24.95
N VAL A 381 18.53 2.88 23.74
CA VAL A 381 18.02 4.22 23.45
C VAL A 381 16.86 4.13 22.47
N GLN A 382 15.67 4.42 22.98
CA GLN A 382 14.45 4.60 22.19
C GLN A 382 14.62 5.69 21.13
N LYS A 383 14.36 5.32 19.87
CA LYS A 383 14.41 6.17 18.67
C LYS A 383 13.10 6.06 17.89
N ASP A 384 12.70 7.15 17.25
CA ASP A 384 11.46 7.26 16.47
C ASP A 384 11.70 7.00 14.97
N TYR A 385 11.25 5.84 14.46
CA TYR A 385 11.41 5.45 13.06
C TYR A 385 10.07 5.25 12.35
N ASN A 386 10.03 5.52 11.05
CA ASN A 386 8.98 5.03 10.17
C ASN A 386 9.42 3.67 9.59
N VAL A 387 8.57 2.64 9.72
CA VAL A 387 8.90 1.23 9.51
C VAL A 387 8.11 0.65 8.33
N ALA A 388 8.75 -0.23 7.55
CA ALA A 388 8.07 -0.99 6.49
C ALA A 388 8.45 -2.48 6.50
N VAL A 389 7.47 -3.36 6.39
CA VAL A 389 7.66 -4.82 6.36
C VAL A 389 8.24 -5.25 5.03
N ARG A 390 9.46 -5.80 5.03
CA ARG A 390 10.16 -6.32 3.85
C ARG A 390 9.41 -7.50 3.25
N ILE A 391 9.35 -7.57 1.93
CA ILE A 391 8.96 -8.77 1.20
C ILE A 391 10.18 -9.69 1.10
N THR A 392 10.32 -10.60 2.08
CA THR A 392 11.29 -11.70 2.05
C THR A 392 10.83 -12.81 1.10
N PRO A 393 11.68 -13.79 0.71
CA PRO A 393 11.28 -14.87 -0.19
C PRO A 393 10.06 -15.66 0.31
N LEU A 394 9.94 -15.88 1.62
CA LEU A 394 8.82 -16.57 2.25
C LEU A 394 7.52 -15.75 2.17
N LYS A 395 7.59 -14.43 2.43
CA LYS A 395 6.46 -13.50 2.26
C LYS A 395 6.03 -13.39 0.81
N TYR A 396 6.99 -13.37 -0.12
CA TYR A 396 6.72 -13.42 -1.57
C TYR A 396 5.95 -14.70 -1.93
N ALA A 397 6.41 -15.87 -1.46
CA ALA A 397 5.74 -17.15 -1.69
C ALA A 397 4.31 -17.16 -1.14
N GLN A 398 4.09 -16.67 0.08
CA GLN A 398 2.78 -16.67 0.73
C GLN A 398 1.80 -15.71 0.03
N ILE A 399 2.24 -14.50 -0.32
CA ILE A 399 1.43 -13.53 -1.06
C ILE A 399 1.12 -14.06 -2.47
N CYS A 400 2.07 -14.72 -3.11
CA CYS A 400 1.86 -15.36 -4.42
C CYS A 400 0.84 -16.51 -4.34
N LEU A 401 0.94 -17.39 -3.33
CA LEU A 401 -0.04 -18.44 -3.04
C LEU A 401 -1.45 -17.86 -2.89
N TRP A 402 -1.61 -16.77 -2.13
CA TRP A 402 -2.91 -16.09 -1.99
C TRP A 402 -3.41 -15.43 -3.29
N ILE A 403 -2.51 -14.92 -4.14
CA ILE A 403 -2.87 -14.30 -5.43
C ILE A 403 -3.32 -15.33 -6.46
N HIS A 404 -2.75 -16.54 -6.46
CA HIS A 404 -2.96 -17.56 -7.49
C HIS A 404 -3.81 -18.75 -7.02
N GLY A 405 -4.00 -18.95 -5.71
CA GLY A 405 -4.65 -20.12 -5.12
C GLY A 405 -3.79 -21.40 -5.14
N ASN A 406 -2.57 -21.32 -5.65
CA ASN A 406 -1.57 -22.40 -5.70
C ASN A 406 -0.15 -21.79 -5.80
N ASP A 407 0.86 -22.62 -5.59
CA ASP A 407 2.28 -22.27 -5.60
C ASP A 407 2.96 -22.41 -6.97
N ALA A 408 2.26 -22.94 -7.99
CA ALA A 408 2.87 -23.28 -9.29
C ALA A 408 3.45 -22.07 -10.05
N ASN A 409 2.95 -20.87 -9.79
CA ASN A 409 3.44 -19.62 -10.37
C ASN A 409 4.47 -18.89 -9.46
N CYS A 410 4.86 -19.51 -8.34
CA CYS A 410 5.56 -18.84 -7.24
C CYS A 410 7.02 -19.26 -7.07
N ALA A 411 7.57 -20.08 -7.96
CA ALA A 411 8.93 -20.62 -7.86
C ALA A 411 10.06 -19.58 -8.00
N TYR A 412 9.77 -18.37 -8.51
CA TYR A 412 10.73 -17.29 -8.69
C TYR A 412 10.13 -15.90 -8.40
N GLY A 413 10.98 -14.93 -7.99
CA GLY A 413 10.59 -13.55 -7.67
C GLY A 413 11.65 -12.50 -7.96
#